data_AF-A0A9D1UH96-F1
#
_entry.id   AF-A0A9D1UH96-F1
#
_cell.length_a   1.000
_cell.length_b   1.000
_cell.length_c   1.000
_cell.angle_alpha   90.00
_cell.angle_beta   90.00
_cell.angle_gamma   90.00
#
_symmetry.space_group_name_H-M   'P 1'
#
loop_
_entity.id
_entity.type
_entity.pdbx_description
1 polymer ?
#
loop_
_entity_poly.entity_id
_entity_poly.type
_entity_poly.pdbx_seq_one_letter_code
_entity_poly.pdbx_strand_id
1 'polypeptide(L)'
;MKSMFLAYLLTFLQPTTDTNCCNANVVLSQTQEAVTVYRDCNRNDSIGFIMNDTLREDYFVGTIYQIKDGFAKVEGEYAISQESIPKGWVELRYISIYLVMDSQVPIYDNHNTNSGKTFIDFPEWYPVEILDCFQGWLYVNYRDNKQQKTGWLPPEFQCANPYTTCN
;
A
#
# COMPACT_ATOMS: atom_id res chain seq x y z
N MET A 1 29.99 37.09 44.89
CA MET A 1 29.55 36.87 43.50
C MET A 1 29.75 35.40 43.14
N LYS A 2 28.69 34.58 43.20
CA LYS A 2 28.69 33.22 42.66
C LYS A 2 27.89 33.25 41.37
N SER A 3 28.56 33.10 40.23
CA SER A 3 27.93 33.01 38.92
C SER A 3 27.46 31.57 38.72
N MET A 4 26.15 31.40 38.58
CA MET A 4 25.51 30.11 38.30
C MET A 4 25.43 29.96 36.78
N PHE A 5 26.19 29.03 36.19
CA PHE A 5 26.05 28.67 34.78
C PHE A 5 24.96 27.60 34.66
N LEU A 6 23.87 27.94 33.98
CA LEU A 6 22.78 27.02 33.63
C LEU A 6 23.12 26.39 32.28
N ALA A 7 23.46 25.09 32.26
CA ALA A 7 23.69 24.35 31.04
C ALA A 7 22.36 23.86 30.46
N TYR A 8 21.96 24.37 29.30
CA TYR A 8 20.83 23.85 28.53
C TYR A 8 21.25 22.55 27.84
N LEU A 9 20.64 21.43 28.24
CA LEU A 9 20.78 20.15 27.55
C LEU A 9 19.91 20.20 26.27
N LEU A 10 20.53 20.43 25.12
CA LEU A 10 19.90 20.22 23.81
C LEU A 10 19.84 18.72 23.54
N THR A 11 18.68 18.11 23.78
CA THR A 11 18.39 16.75 23.30
C THR A 11 18.21 16.80 21.80
N PHE A 12 19.23 16.37 21.06
CA PHE A 12 19.10 16.07 19.63
C PHE A 12 18.11 14.91 19.46
N LEU A 13 16.89 15.22 19.03
CA LEU A 13 16.00 14.25 18.41
C LEU A 13 16.71 13.78 17.14
N GLN A 14 17.32 12.59 17.17
CA GLN A 14 17.80 11.97 15.95
C GLN A 14 16.59 11.74 15.04
N PRO A 15 16.66 12.11 13.75
CA PRO A 15 15.61 11.77 12.81
C PRO A 15 15.48 10.25 12.80
N THR A 16 14.29 9.73 13.08
CA THR A 16 13.99 8.33 12.82
C THR A 16 14.28 8.10 11.35
N THR A 17 15.28 7.26 11.06
CA THR A 17 15.52 6.79 9.70
C THR A 17 14.19 6.30 9.16
N ASP A 18 13.80 6.85 8.01
CA ASP A 18 12.57 6.51 7.28
C ASP A 18 12.73 5.06 6.78
N THR A 19 12.63 4.13 7.70
CA THR A 19 12.73 2.70 7.46
C THR A 19 11.54 2.38 6.56
N ASN A 20 11.80 1.92 5.33
CA ASN A 20 10.77 1.39 4.44
C ASN A 20 9.95 0.38 5.25
N CYS A 21 8.78 0.82 5.74
CA CYS A 21 7.92 -0.02 6.56
C CYS A 21 7.18 -1.02 5.70
N CYS A 22 7.21 -0.87 4.37
CA CYS A 22 6.46 -1.69 3.44
C CYS A 22 7.31 -2.16 2.27
N ASN A 23 6.92 -3.31 1.72
CA ASN A 23 7.40 -3.86 0.46
C ASN A 23 6.31 -4.80 -0.07
N ALA A 24 5.26 -4.21 -0.64
CA ALA A 24 4.13 -4.95 -1.19
C ALA A 24 3.82 -4.42 -2.59
N ASN A 25 3.63 -5.33 -3.54
CA ASN A 25 3.23 -4.94 -4.90
C ASN A 25 1.76 -4.57 -4.93
N VAL A 26 1.35 -3.68 -5.83
CA VAL A 26 -0.01 -3.14 -5.91
C VAL A 26 -0.40 -2.78 -7.32
N VAL A 27 -1.71 -2.61 -7.52
CA VAL A 27 -2.34 -2.14 -8.76
C VAL A 27 -3.19 -0.90 -8.50
N LEU A 28 -3.63 -0.24 -9.57
CA LEU A 28 -4.62 0.83 -9.49
C LEU A 28 -6.05 0.26 -9.38
N SER A 29 -6.80 0.73 -8.38
CA SER A 29 -8.21 0.34 -8.14
C SER A 29 -9.19 0.94 -9.14
N GLN A 30 -8.86 2.11 -9.71
CA GLN A 30 -9.71 2.90 -10.61
C GLN A 30 -9.10 2.88 -12.01
N THR A 31 -9.81 2.31 -12.99
CA THR A 31 -9.27 2.05 -14.34
C THR A 31 -9.44 3.22 -15.31
N GLN A 32 -10.20 4.27 -14.95
CA GLN A 32 -10.56 5.36 -15.87
C GLN A 32 -10.35 6.76 -15.29
N GLU A 33 -9.56 6.89 -14.22
CA GLU A 33 -9.23 8.17 -13.61
C GLU A 33 -7.73 8.40 -13.63
N ALA A 34 -7.30 9.62 -14.00
CA ALA A 34 -5.91 10.03 -13.83
C ALA A 34 -5.65 10.30 -12.35
N VAL A 35 -4.80 9.48 -11.76
CA VAL A 35 -4.46 9.56 -10.34
C VAL A 35 -3.21 10.41 -10.18
N THR A 36 -3.30 11.49 -9.41
CA THR A 36 -2.17 12.41 -9.20
C THR A 36 -1.08 11.76 -8.34
N VAL A 37 0.17 11.94 -8.76
CA VAL A 37 1.36 11.59 -7.99
C VAL A 37 1.95 12.86 -7.40
N TYR A 38 2.13 12.88 -6.09
CA TYR A 38 2.66 14.03 -5.35
C TYR A 38 4.11 13.82 -4.93
N ARG A 39 4.88 14.91 -4.78
CA ARG A 39 6.23 14.85 -4.22
C ARG A 39 6.23 14.45 -2.74
N ASP A 40 5.20 14.88 -2.01
CA ASP A 40 4.99 14.60 -0.58
C ASP A 40 3.52 14.28 -0.29
N CYS A 41 3.23 13.80 0.93
CA CYS A 41 1.87 13.46 1.36
C CYS A 41 0.99 14.69 1.70
N ASN A 42 1.49 15.94 1.56
CA ASN A 42 0.74 17.16 1.86
C ASN A 42 -0.03 17.71 0.64
N ARG A 43 0.02 17.05 -0.51
CA ARG A 43 -0.68 17.41 -1.76
C ARG A 43 -0.24 18.73 -2.43
N ASN A 44 0.84 19.36 -1.96
CA ASN A 44 1.21 20.71 -2.40
C ASN A 44 1.96 20.77 -3.74
N ASP A 45 2.60 19.65 -4.13
CA ASP A 45 3.40 19.58 -5.35
C ASP A 45 3.12 18.29 -6.12
N SER A 46 2.39 18.41 -7.23
CA SER A 46 2.13 17.31 -8.16
C SER A 46 3.32 17.12 -9.10
N ILE A 47 3.82 15.89 -9.20
CA ILE A 47 4.98 15.55 -10.02
C ILE A 47 4.63 14.65 -11.23
N GLY A 48 3.36 14.25 -11.35
CA GLY A 48 2.87 13.44 -12.45
C GLY A 48 1.49 12.86 -12.20
N PHE A 49 1.09 11.92 -13.05
CA PHE A 49 -0.13 11.15 -12.90
C PHE A 49 0.11 9.70 -13.35
N ILE A 50 -0.72 8.80 -12.83
CA ILE A 50 -0.81 7.40 -13.24
C ILE A 50 -2.23 7.09 -13.67
N MET A 51 -2.40 6.35 -14.76
CA MET A 51 -3.70 6.01 -15.30
C MET A 51 -3.60 4.73 -16.13
N ASN A 52 -4.47 3.76 -15.84
CA ASN A 52 -4.54 2.55 -16.66
C ASN A 52 -5.00 2.88 -18.09
N ASP A 53 -4.33 2.30 -19.10
CA ASP A 53 -4.77 2.37 -20.49
C ASP A 53 -5.62 1.14 -20.79
N THR A 54 -6.93 1.24 -20.58
CA THR A 54 -7.87 0.12 -20.82
C THR A 54 -8.05 -0.21 -22.31
N LEU A 55 -7.63 0.65 -23.23
CA LEU A 55 -7.72 0.38 -24.67
C LEU A 55 -6.56 -0.47 -25.17
N ARG A 56 -5.36 -0.23 -24.61
CA ARG A 56 -4.16 -1.04 -24.87
C ARG A 56 -3.95 -2.15 -23.85
N GLU A 57 -4.81 -2.21 -22.84
CA GLU A 57 -4.69 -3.11 -21.70
C GLU A 57 -3.36 -2.95 -20.96
N ASP A 58 -2.83 -1.72 -20.90
CA ASP A 58 -1.56 -1.41 -20.24
C ASP A 58 -1.83 -0.85 -18.84
N TYR A 59 -1.66 -1.70 -17.84
CA TYR A 59 -2.05 -1.42 -16.46
C TYR A 59 -0.83 -1.09 -15.61
N PHE A 60 -1.01 -0.16 -14.67
CA PHE A 60 0.02 0.16 -13.69
C PHE A 60 0.21 -1.00 -12.70
N VAL A 61 1.48 -1.34 -12.46
CA VAL A 61 1.92 -2.21 -11.37
C VAL A 61 3.02 -1.49 -10.61
N GLY A 62 2.94 -1.47 -9.28
CA GLY A 62 3.94 -0.79 -8.47
C GLY A 62 4.20 -1.46 -7.13
N THR A 63 5.05 -0.83 -6.34
CA THR A 63 5.43 -1.27 -4.99
C THR A 63 5.21 -0.14 -4.00
N ILE A 64 4.56 -0.45 -2.87
CA ILE A 64 4.43 0.47 -1.73
C ILE A 64 5.65 0.35 -0.82
N TYR A 65 6.26 1.50 -0.50
CA TYR A 65 7.39 1.61 0.43
C TYR A 65 6.98 2.11 1.81
N GLN A 66 5.91 2.90 1.86
CA GLN A 66 5.49 3.59 3.06
C GLN A 66 4.02 3.99 2.94
N ILE A 67 3.30 3.90 4.05
CA ILE A 67 1.98 4.52 4.20
C ILE A 67 2.07 5.62 5.26
N LYS A 68 1.47 6.78 4.96
CA LYS A 68 1.40 7.91 5.87
C LYS A 68 0.22 8.80 5.52
N ASP A 69 -0.57 9.20 6.51
CA ASP A 69 -1.65 10.19 6.41
C ASP A 69 -2.64 9.92 5.25
N GLY A 70 -2.96 8.64 4.99
CA GLY A 70 -3.87 8.23 3.91
C GLY A 70 -3.23 8.14 2.52
N PHE A 71 -1.90 8.23 2.44
CA PHE A 71 -1.14 8.12 1.20
C PHE A 71 -0.18 6.93 1.25
N ALA A 72 0.05 6.33 0.09
CA ALA A 72 1.13 5.38 -0.14
C ALA A 72 2.24 6.04 -0.97
N LYS A 73 3.49 5.87 -0.54
CA LYS A 73 4.66 6.18 -1.36
C LYS A 73 4.92 5.01 -2.29
N VAL A 74 4.73 5.22 -3.59
CA VAL A 74 4.78 4.20 -4.62
C VAL A 74 5.88 4.47 -5.64
N GLU A 75 6.39 3.41 -6.23
CA GLU A 75 7.13 3.45 -7.50
C GLU A 75 6.67 2.26 -8.35
N GLY A 76 6.81 2.34 -9.67
CA GLY A 76 6.33 1.28 -10.54
C GLY A 76 6.43 1.63 -12.01
N GLU A 77 5.74 0.83 -12.81
CA GLU A 77 5.75 0.91 -14.26
C GLU A 77 4.44 0.37 -14.84
N TYR A 78 4.27 0.59 -16.14
CA TYR A 78 3.20 -0.01 -16.91
C TYR A 78 3.60 -1.42 -17.39
N ALA A 79 2.72 -2.40 -17.18
CA ALA A 79 3.06 -3.81 -17.34
C ALA A 79 3.43 -4.23 -18.77
N ILE A 80 2.92 -3.54 -19.80
CA ILE A 80 3.22 -3.83 -21.21
C ILE A 80 4.29 -2.89 -21.74
N SER A 81 4.10 -1.57 -21.62
CA SER A 81 5.05 -0.60 -22.19
C SER A 81 6.36 -0.48 -21.42
N GLN A 82 6.38 -0.91 -20.15
CA GLN A 82 7.50 -0.74 -19.22
C GLN A 82 7.89 0.73 -19.01
N GLU A 83 6.96 1.65 -19.28
CA GLU A 83 7.15 3.05 -18.94
C GLU A 83 7.11 3.21 -17.42
N SER A 84 8.22 3.68 -16.85
CA SER A 84 8.34 3.92 -15.41
C SER A 84 7.69 5.23 -15.00
N ILE A 85 7.10 5.25 -13.81
CA ILE A 85 6.54 6.45 -13.21
C ILE A 85 7.53 7.12 -12.24
N PRO A 86 7.41 8.43 -11.98
CA PRO A 86 8.13 9.06 -10.87
C PRO A 86 7.74 8.43 -9.52
N LYS A 87 8.73 8.10 -8.69
CA LYS A 87 8.49 7.71 -7.29
C LYS A 87 7.82 8.87 -6.55
N GLY A 88 6.68 8.63 -5.93
CA GLY A 88 5.91 9.68 -5.27
C GLY A 88 4.77 9.15 -4.41
N TRP A 89 3.94 10.06 -3.92
CA TRP A 89 2.82 9.75 -3.03
C TRP A 89 1.50 9.75 -3.77
N VAL A 90 0.67 8.74 -3.52
CA VAL A 90 -0.65 8.53 -4.12
C VAL A 90 -1.65 8.27 -3.01
N GLU A 91 -2.89 8.78 -3.12
CA GLU A 91 -3.94 8.50 -2.13
C GLU A 91 -4.27 7.01 -2.10
N LEU A 92 -4.36 6.42 -0.90
CA LEU A 92 -4.57 4.98 -0.72
C LEU A 92 -5.82 4.45 -1.40
N ARG A 93 -6.88 5.26 -1.51
CA ARG A 93 -8.14 4.87 -2.17
C ARG A 93 -7.96 4.43 -3.63
N TYR A 94 -6.88 4.85 -4.28
CA TYR A 94 -6.57 4.52 -5.67
C TYR A 94 -5.68 3.29 -5.81
N ILE A 95 -5.13 2.79 -4.71
CA ILE A 95 -4.20 1.67 -4.69
C ILE A 95 -4.89 0.46 -4.08
N SER A 96 -4.72 -0.70 -4.70
CA SER A 96 -5.31 -1.96 -4.24
C SER A 96 -4.42 -3.14 -4.54
N ILE A 97 -4.86 -4.29 -4.06
CA ILE A 97 -4.29 -5.61 -4.31
C ILE A 97 -5.45 -6.56 -4.63
N TYR A 98 -5.22 -7.61 -5.41
CA TYR A 98 -6.15 -8.74 -5.48
C TYR A 98 -5.77 -9.82 -4.47
N LEU A 99 -6.72 -10.66 -4.07
CA LEU A 99 -6.41 -11.85 -3.30
C LEU A 99 -5.97 -12.98 -4.24
N VAL A 100 -5.14 -13.89 -3.71
CA VAL A 100 -5.01 -15.23 -4.29
C VAL A 100 -6.38 -15.91 -4.27
N MET A 101 -6.73 -16.62 -5.34
CA MET A 101 -8.04 -17.25 -5.51
C MET A 101 -8.12 -18.62 -4.80
N ASP A 102 -8.04 -18.58 -3.48
CA ASP A 102 -8.25 -19.72 -2.61
C ASP A 102 -9.66 -19.75 -2.03
N SER A 103 -10.12 -20.91 -1.57
CA SER A 103 -11.44 -21.04 -0.94
C SER A 103 -11.57 -20.24 0.35
N GLN A 104 -10.46 -20.08 1.08
CA GLN A 104 -10.37 -19.28 2.30
C GLN A 104 -9.01 -18.59 2.39
N VAL A 105 -9.03 -17.27 2.58
CA VAL A 105 -7.82 -16.46 2.76
C VAL A 105 -7.72 -16.01 4.22
N PRO A 106 -6.64 -16.36 4.95
CA PRO A 106 -6.49 -15.94 6.34
C PRO A 106 -6.12 -14.45 6.41
N ILE A 107 -6.76 -13.74 7.34
CA ILE A 107 -6.33 -12.42 7.78
C ILE A 107 -6.15 -12.42 9.29
N TYR A 108 -5.09 -11.79 9.75
CA TYR A 108 -4.57 -11.92 11.11
C TYR A 108 -4.81 -10.65 11.93
N ASP A 109 -4.91 -10.80 13.25
CA ASP A 109 -5.05 -9.66 14.17
C ASP A 109 -3.76 -8.82 14.21
N ASN A 110 -2.61 -9.42 13.87
CA ASN A 110 -1.31 -8.78 13.82
C ASN A 110 -0.49 -9.30 12.62
N HIS A 111 0.59 -8.62 12.22
CA HIS A 111 1.49 -8.97 11.10
C HIS A 111 2.40 -10.17 11.41
N ASN A 112 1.84 -11.23 12.00
CA ASN A 112 2.49 -12.51 12.25
C ASN A 112 1.46 -13.64 12.31
N THR A 113 1.89 -14.82 11.88
CA THR A 113 1.02 -16.00 11.74
C THR A 113 0.62 -16.67 13.06
N ASN A 114 1.17 -16.23 14.19
CA ASN A 114 0.86 -16.76 15.53
C ASN A 114 -0.27 -15.99 16.23
N SER A 115 -0.73 -14.87 15.65
CA SER A 115 -1.85 -14.10 16.19
C SER A 115 -3.20 -14.76 15.88
N GLY A 116 -4.27 -14.26 16.51
CA GLY A 116 -5.63 -14.66 16.13
C GLY A 116 -5.88 -14.35 14.66
N LYS A 117 -6.79 -15.12 14.04
CA LYS A 117 -7.14 -14.93 12.64
C LYS A 117 -8.60 -15.20 12.38
N THR A 118 -9.11 -14.54 11.34
CA THR A 118 -10.36 -14.88 10.67
C THR A 118 -10.04 -15.21 9.21
N PHE A 119 -11.03 -15.73 8.49
CA PHE A 119 -10.90 -16.05 7.07
C PHE A 119 -11.79 -15.13 6.26
N ILE A 120 -11.34 -14.70 5.09
CA ILE A 120 -12.20 -14.24 3.99
C ILE A 120 -12.69 -15.50 3.28
N ASP A 121 -14.01 -15.67 3.16
CA ASP A 121 -14.59 -16.87 2.56
C ASP A 121 -14.94 -16.62 1.09
N PHE A 122 -14.49 -17.50 0.20
CA PHE A 122 -14.78 -17.43 -1.24
C PHE A 122 -14.52 -16.03 -1.83
N PRO A 123 -13.27 -15.53 -1.75
CA PRO A 123 -12.91 -14.26 -2.34
C PRO A 123 -13.26 -14.24 -3.83
N GLU A 124 -13.89 -13.15 -4.25
CA GLU A 124 -14.08 -12.85 -5.67
C GLU A 124 -12.90 -12.01 -6.16
N TRP A 125 -12.69 -11.98 -7.48
CA TRP A 125 -11.61 -11.22 -8.11
C TRP A 125 -11.91 -9.72 -8.15
N TYR A 126 -11.99 -9.13 -6.95
CA TYR A 126 -12.19 -7.72 -6.71
C TYR A 126 -10.98 -7.13 -5.99
N PRO A 127 -10.62 -5.87 -6.31
CA PRO A 127 -9.56 -5.18 -5.62
C PRO A 127 -9.90 -5.01 -4.13
N VAL A 128 -8.90 -5.25 -3.29
CA VAL A 128 -8.95 -5.13 -1.85
C VAL A 128 -8.44 -3.75 -1.42
N GLU A 129 -9.14 -3.13 -0.49
CA GLU A 129 -8.74 -1.86 0.10
C GLU A 129 -7.55 -2.07 1.04
N ILE A 130 -6.49 -1.27 0.84
CA ILE A 130 -5.30 -1.24 1.68
C ILE A 130 -5.41 -0.07 2.66
N LEU A 131 -5.23 -0.35 3.94
CA LEU A 131 -5.32 0.61 5.04
C LEU A 131 -3.95 0.94 5.64
N ASP A 132 -3.06 -0.05 5.74
CA ASP A 132 -1.70 0.11 6.28
C ASP A 132 -0.78 -1.01 5.76
N CYS A 133 0.52 -0.94 6.03
CA CYS A 133 1.48 -1.97 5.64
C CYS A 133 2.67 -2.09 6.60
N PHE A 134 3.17 -3.32 6.72
CA PHE A 134 4.31 -3.65 7.59
C PHE A 134 5.11 -4.84 7.05
N GLN A 135 6.37 -4.63 6.65
CA GLN A 135 7.30 -5.66 6.17
C GLN A 135 6.68 -6.65 5.16
N GLY A 136 5.92 -6.10 4.19
CA GLY A 136 5.23 -6.88 3.16
C GLY A 136 3.82 -7.35 3.54
N TRP A 137 3.45 -7.31 4.83
CA TRP A 137 2.07 -7.50 5.24
C TRP A 137 1.24 -6.26 4.90
N LEU A 138 -0.01 -6.46 4.52
CA LEU A 138 -0.97 -5.39 4.26
C LEU A 138 -2.08 -5.45 5.31
N TYR A 139 -2.38 -4.34 5.98
CA TYR A 139 -3.62 -4.24 6.74
C TYR A 139 -4.73 -3.88 5.76
N VAL A 140 -5.70 -4.77 5.59
CA VAL A 140 -6.69 -4.68 4.52
C VAL A 140 -8.10 -4.66 5.05
N ASN A 141 -8.99 -4.14 4.21
CA ASN A 141 -10.42 -4.18 4.42
C ASN A 141 -11.10 -4.82 3.21
N TYR A 142 -11.89 -5.87 3.46
CA TYR A 142 -12.56 -6.63 2.40
C TYR A 142 -13.99 -6.97 2.81
N ARG A 143 -14.91 -6.95 1.84
CA ARG A 143 -16.28 -7.42 2.04
C ARG A 143 -16.47 -8.72 1.31
N ASP A 144 -16.61 -9.80 2.06
CA ASP A 144 -17.12 -11.05 1.49
C ASP A 144 -18.65 -11.07 1.51
N ASN A 145 -19.23 -12.17 1.05
CA ASN A 145 -20.67 -12.38 0.98
C ASN A 145 -21.38 -12.36 2.34
N LYS A 146 -20.65 -12.45 3.46
CA LYS A 146 -21.23 -12.44 4.82
C LYS A 146 -21.08 -11.07 5.46
N GLN A 147 -19.87 -10.51 5.45
CA GLN A 147 -19.56 -9.32 6.24
C GLN A 147 -18.30 -8.60 5.78
N GLN A 148 -18.15 -7.37 6.30
CA GLN A 148 -16.88 -6.66 6.24
C GLN A 148 -15.87 -7.35 7.17
N LYS A 149 -14.65 -7.55 6.69
CA LYS A 149 -13.54 -8.16 7.41
C LYS A 149 -12.31 -7.28 7.27
N THR A 150 -11.62 -7.06 8.38
CA THR A 150 -10.42 -6.21 8.43
C THR A 150 -9.33 -6.95 9.20
N GLY A 151 -8.10 -6.94 8.69
CA GLY A 151 -7.01 -7.69 9.28
C GLY A 151 -5.73 -7.60 8.46
N TRP A 152 -4.65 -8.17 8.99
CA TRP A 152 -3.36 -8.27 8.34
C TRP A 152 -3.34 -9.43 7.34
N LEU A 153 -3.25 -9.09 6.06
CA LEU A 153 -3.08 -9.98 4.94
C LEU A 153 -1.59 -10.32 4.76
N PRO A 154 -1.19 -11.58 4.94
CA PRO A 154 0.17 -12.05 4.68
C PRO A 154 0.58 -11.93 3.20
N PRO A 155 1.90 -11.80 2.91
CA PRO A 155 2.41 -11.65 1.54
C PRO A 155 1.98 -12.75 0.57
N GLU A 156 1.92 -14.00 1.01
CA GLU A 156 1.62 -15.15 0.15
C GLU A 156 0.16 -15.19 -0.34
N PHE A 157 -0.72 -14.34 0.20
CA PHE A 157 -2.12 -14.21 -0.24
C PHE A 157 -2.39 -12.91 -1.01
N GLN A 158 -1.34 -12.17 -1.37
CA GLN A 158 -1.41 -10.93 -2.14
C GLN A 158 -1.14 -11.19 -3.64
N CYS A 159 -1.93 -10.58 -4.51
CA CYS A 159 -1.79 -10.68 -5.96
C CYS A 159 -1.85 -9.29 -6.61
N ALA A 160 -0.72 -8.84 -7.17
CA ALA A 160 -0.61 -7.57 -7.88
C ALA A 160 -0.61 -7.77 -9.41
N ASN A 161 -1.36 -8.76 -9.89
CA ASN A 161 -1.44 -9.06 -11.32
C ASN A 161 -2.81 -8.59 -11.87
N PRO A 162 -2.83 -7.59 -12.76
CA PRO A 162 -4.08 -7.09 -13.33
C PRO A 162 -4.65 -7.98 -14.45
N TYR A 163 -3.91 -8.98 -14.93
CA TYR A 163 -4.31 -9.82 -16.07
C TYR A 163 -4.84 -11.19 -15.66
N THR A 164 -4.31 -11.77 -14.59
CA THR A 164 -4.65 -13.12 -14.16
C THR A 164 -4.68 -13.25 -12.65
N THR A 165 -5.31 -14.31 -12.17
CA THR A 165 -5.21 -14.72 -10.78
C THR A 165 -3.79 -15.19 -10.47
N CYS A 166 -3.35 -14.99 -9.24
CA CYS A 166 -2.13 -15.60 -8.70
C CYS A 166 -2.48 -16.93 -8.03
N ASN A 167 -1.58 -17.92 -8.15
CA ASN A 167 -1.68 -19.26 -7.56
C ASN A 167 -0.42 -19.59 -6.76
#